data_AF-A0A1V1UYJ3-F1
#
_entry.id   AF-A0A1V1UYJ3-F1
#
_cell.length_a   1.000
_cell.length_b   1.000
_cell.length_c   1.000
_cell.angle_alpha   90.00
_cell.angle_beta   90.00
_cell.angle_gamma   90.00
#
_symmetry.space_group_name_H-M   'P 1'
#
loop_
_entity.id
_entity.type
_entity.pdbx_description
1 polymer ?
#
loop_
_entity_poly.entity_id
_entity_poly.type
_entity_poly.pdbx_seq_one_letter_code
_entity_poly.pdbx_strand_id
1 'polypeptide(L)' 'MTSARDLGRGEWLITLDDGSVWRKTDSVDVLFSARRQYPVTVRRAALGSYMMKVGDTPAFRVKRE' A
#
# COMPACT_ATOMS: atom_id res chain seq x y z
N MET A 1 4.80 -4.42 -7.37
CA MET A 1 4.81 -3.00 -6.94
C MET A 1 5.95 -2.33 -7.67
N THR A 2 5.68 -1.18 -8.30
CA THR A 2 6.70 -0.42 -9.04
C THR A 2 7.47 0.52 -8.13
N SER A 3 6.78 1.23 -7.23
CA SER A 3 7.45 2.12 -6.28
C SER A 3 6.59 2.35 -5.04
N ALA A 4 7.23 2.72 -3.94
CA ALA A 4 6.56 3.20 -2.74
C ALA A 4 7.32 4.39 -2.19
N ARG A 5 6.57 5.42 -1.81
CA ARG A 5 7.10 6.69 -1.35
C ARG A 5 6.47 7.03 -0.01
N ASP A 6 7.31 7.18 1.01
CA ASP A 6 6.90 7.76 2.27
C ASP A 6 6.64 9.27 2.05
N LEU A 7 5.43 9.71 2.36
CA LEU A 7 5.04 11.12 2.32
C LEU A 7 5.26 11.79 3.70
N GLY A 8 5.72 11.04 4.70
CA GLY A 8 5.82 11.46 6.09
C GLY A 8 4.49 11.32 6.85
N ARG A 9 4.54 11.46 8.18
CA ARG A 9 3.38 11.32 9.08
C ARG A 9 2.63 9.98 8.97
N GLY A 10 3.34 8.90 8.61
CA GLY A 10 2.73 7.56 8.45
C GLY A 10 1.96 7.37 7.14
N GLU A 11 1.99 8.35 6.24
CA GLU A 11 1.38 8.28 4.92
C GLU A 11 2.33 7.70 3.89
N TRP A 12 1.83 6.73 3.11
CA TRP A 12 2.59 6.09 2.06
C TRP A 12 1.84 6.17 0.73
N LEU A 13 2.54 6.57 -0.32
CA LEU A 13 2.05 6.52 -1.69
C LEU A 13 2.68 5.35 -2.41
N ILE A 14 1.88 4.40 -2.85
CA ILE A 14 2.31 3.16 -3.48
C ILE A 14 1.83 3.12 -4.92
N THR A 15 2.77 2.93 -5.84
CA THR A 15 2.50 2.77 -7.27
C THR A 15 2.67 1.30 -7.64
N LEU A 16 1.63 0.71 -8.20
CA LEU A 16 1.64 -0.66 -8.71
C LEU A 16 2.05 -0.71 -10.18
N ASP A 17 2.35 -1.91 -10.66
CA ASP A 17 2.83 -2.15 -12.03
C ASP A 17 1.78 -1.89 -13.11
N ASP A 18 0.50 -1.83 -12.74
CA ASP A 18 -0.60 -1.41 -13.59
C ASP A 18 -0.72 0.13 -13.72
N GLY A 19 0.15 0.88 -13.04
CA GLY A 19 0.09 2.34 -12.95
C GLY A 19 -0.89 2.87 -11.91
N SER A 20 -1.60 2.00 -11.20
CA SER A 20 -2.53 2.41 -10.14
C SER A 20 -1.76 2.97 -8.94
N VAL A 21 -2.23 4.12 -8.43
CA VAL A 21 -1.67 4.79 -7.26
C VAL A 21 -2.58 4.57 -6.05
N TRP A 22 -1.96 4.15 -4.95
CA TRP A 22 -2.64 3.79 -3.71
C TRP A 22 -2.03 4.56 -2.55
N ARG A 23 -2.86 5.25 -1.78
CA ARG A 23 -2.46 5.96 -0.57
C ARG A 23 -2.83 5.15 0.65
N LYS A 24 -1.86 4.88 1.52
CA LYS A 24 -2.12 4.33 2.85
C LYS A 24 -2.79 5.39 3.70
N THR A 25 -3.92 5.03 4.31
CA THR A 25 -4.71 5.92 5.17
C THR A 25 -4.76 5.44 6.63
N ASP A 26 -4.04 4.37 6.94
CA ASP A 26 -4.03 3.74 8.26
C ASP A 26 -2.79 4.12 9.04
N SER A 27 -2.82 4.00 10.37
CA SER A 27 -1.69 4.31 11.26
C SER A 27 -0.78 3.11 11.52
N VAL A 28 -1.07 1.93 10.96
CA VAL A 28 -0.20 0.75 11.11
C VAL A 28 1.20 1.02 10.53
N ASP A 29 2.23 0.86 11.34
CA ASP A 29 3.62 0.86 10.87
C ASP A 29 3.86 -0.33 9.95
N VAL A 30 4.21 -0.03 8.70
CA VAL A 30 4.58 -1.04 7.70
C VAL A 30 5.98 -0.74 7.21
N LEU A 31 6.89 -1.64 7.56
CA LEU A 31 8.25 -1.65 7.02
C LEU A 31 8.27 -2.54 5.78
N PHE A 32 8.21 -1.93 4.61
CA PHE A 32 8.57 -2.58 3.36
C PHE A 32 9.49 -1.65 2.55
N SER A 33 10.42 -2.26 1.82
CA SER A 33 11.37 -1.51 1.01
C SER A 33 10.84 -1.32 -0.41
N ALA A 34 10.72 -0.06 -0.85
CA ALA A 34 10.35 0.28 -2.23
C ALA A 34 11.34 -0.27 -3.27
N ARG A 35 12.57 -0.58 -2.86
CA ARG A 35 13.63 -1.07 -3.74
C ARG A 35 13.48 -2.54 -4.11
N ARG A 36 12.58 -3.28 -3.45
CA ARG A 36 12.39 -4.71 -3.71
C ARG A 36 10.98 -4.94 -4.20
N GLN A 37 10.86 -5.74 -5.25
CA GLN A 37 9.55 -6.18 -5.74
C GLN A 37 8.97 -7.16 -4.73
N TYR A 38 7.90 -6.74 -4.06
CA TYR A 38 7.10 -7.59 -3.19
C TYR A 38 5.82 -7.99 -3.91
N PRO A 39 5.31 -9.22 -3.68
CA PRO A 39 3.98 -9.58 -4.12
C PRO A 39 2.99 -8.69 -3.38
N VAL A 40 2.18 -7.95 -4.15
CA VAL A 40 1.14 -7.08 -3.61
C VAL A 40 -0.21 -7.70 -3.89
N THR A 41 -0.98 -7.87 -2.83
CA THR A 41 -2.37 -8.30 -2.92
C THR A 41 -3.26 -7.19 -2.39
N VAL A 42 -4.04 -6.58 -3.28
CA VAL A 42 -5.08 -5.60 -2.92
C VAL A 42 -6.43 -6.31 -2.90
N ARG A 43 -7.16 -6.20 -1.79
CA ARG A 43 -8.50 -6.76 -1.61
C ARG A 43 -9.47 -5.63 -1.30
N ARG A 44 -10.62 -5.63 -1.96
CA ARG A 44 -11.73 -4.72 -1.64
C ARG A 44 -12.35 -5.14 -0.31
N ALA A 45 -12.47 -4.21 0.62
CA ALA A 45 -13.22 -4.38 1.86
C ALA A 45 -14.65 -3.82 1.70
N ALA A 46 -15.51 -4.04 2.70
CA ALA A 46 -16.84 -3.46 2.74
C ALA A 46 -16.76 -1.91 2.75
N LEU A 47 -17.73 -1.24 2.12
CA LEU A 47 -17.83 0.23 2.03
C LEU A 47 -16.69 0.97 1.28
N GLY A 48 -16.13 0.39 0.21
CA GLY A 48 -15.20 1.11 -0.67
C GLY A 48 -13.81 1.37 -0.07
N SER A 49 -13.51 0.76 1.08
CA SER A 49 -12.16 0.66 1.61
C SER A 49 -11.40 -0.46 0.90
N TYR A 50 -10.08 -0.33 0.78
CA TYR A 50 -9.23 -1.38 0.21
C TYR A 50 -8.20 -1.78 1.25
N MET A 51 -7.87 -3.07 1.32
CA MET A 51 -6.77 -3.58 2.10
C MET A 51 -5.66 -4.03 1.18
N MET A 52 -4.44 -3.61 1.47
CA MET A 52 -3.24 -3.97 0.74
C MET A 52 -2.33 -4.79 1.65
N LYS A 53 -1.84 -5.92 1.13
CA LYS A 53 -0.80 -6.73 1.76
C LYS A 53 0.43 -6.73 0.86
N VAL A 54 1.60 -6.47 1.42
CA VAL A 54 2.88 -6.38 0.70
C VAL A 54 3.83 -7.43 1.27
N GLY A 55 4.03 -8.53 0.56
CA GLY A 55 4.87 -9.63 1.06
C GLY A 55 4.41 -10.14 2.44
N ASP A 56 5.33 -10.12 3.40
CA ASP A 56 5.12 -10.57 4.78
C ASP A 56 4.59 -9.47 5.73
N THR A 57 4.29 -8.26 5.23
CA THR A 57 3.72 -7.22 6.09
C THR A 57 2.28 -7.55 6.48
N PRO A 58 1.79 -7.05 7.63
CA PRO A 58 0.36 -7.03 7.91
C PRO A 58 -0.39 -6.30 6.79
N ALA A 59 -1.65 -6.70 6.56
CA ALA A 59 -2.51 -6.00 5.63
C ALA A 59 -2.93 -4.65 6.22
N PHE A 60 -2.85 -3.59 5.44
CA PHE A 60 -3.16 -2.23 5.86
C PHE A 60 -4.21 -1.59 4.96
N ARG A 61 -4.95 -0.61 5.48
CA ARG A 61 -5.95 0.11 4.67
C ARG A 61 -5.27 1.07 3.70
N VAL A 62 -5.72 1.00 2.46
CA VAL A 62 -5.35 1.89 1.38
C VAL A 62 -6.58 2.46 0.71
N LYS A 63 -6.40 3.61 0.06
CA LYS A 63 -7.38 4.27 -0.78
C LYS A 63 -6.75 4.47 -2.16
N ARG A 64 -7.53 4.25 -3.21
CA ARG A 64 -7.11 4.60 -4.58
C ARG A 64 -7.27 6.11 -4.76
N GLU A 65 -6.24 6.76 -5.30
CA GLU A 65 -6.31 8.16 -5.74
C GLU A 65 -6.87 8.27 -7.15
#